data_AF-B1ZPM5-F1
#
_entry.id   AF-B1ZPM5-F1
#
_cell.length_a   1.000
_cell.length_b   1.000
_cell.length_c   1.000
_cell.angle_alpha   90.00
_cell.angle_beta   90.00
_cell.angle_gamma   90.00
#
_symmetry.space_group_name_H-M   'P 1'
#
loop_
_entity.id
_entity.type
_entity.pdbx_description
1 polymer ?
#
loop_
_entity_poly.entity_id
_entity_poly.type
_entity_poly.pdbx_seq_one_letter_code
_entity_poly.pdbx_strand_id
1 'polypeptide(L)'
;MRLGFKTHWADRLQGVLHRRDVGNGENAPADGRPVVPVDKAWDEAFLRVESYLRAHHLESRVLLSRLTGEIIQAARELATQLPAEPPVTVALRVAHARIGEWLQTLLHDGNWADERFRARGRLALLMSELPQHCPERFLAAEPPPAPIAQRLASASLLPAPELRPTPMPPAMLEFPLAEMAEEKWVTFSRSTFTRSAASWVLFIGLLGVAWFATR
;
A
#
# COMPACT_ATOMS: atom_id res chain seq x y z
N MET A 1 -26.80 3.14 -8.54
CA MET A 1 -26.82 1.67 -8.47
C MET A 1 -25.80 1.20 -7.44
N ARG A 2 -26.26 0.82 -6.24
CA ARG A 2 -25.43 0.36 -5.12
C ARG A 2 -25.35 -1.17 -5.19
N LEU A 3 -24.16 -1.71 -5.44
CA LEU A 3 -23.91 -3.16 -5.49
C LEU A 3 -24.10 -3.77 -4.09
N GLY A 4 -25.19 -4.52 -3.90
CA GLY A 4 -25.54 -5.27 -2.69
C GLY A 4 -24.77 -6.58 -2.57
N PHE A 5 -23.44 -6.53 -2.49
CA PHE A 5 -22.55 -7.71 -2.40
C PHE A 5 -22.22 -8.16 -0.95
N LYS A 6 -22.94 -7.65 0.06
CA LYS A 6 -22.37 -7.48 1.42
C LYS A 6 -22.55 -8.60 2.46
N THR A 7 -23.12 -9.76 2.17
CA THR A 7 -23.32 -10.80 3.23
C THR A 7 -22.91 -12.21 2.84
N HIS A 8 -23.12 -12.63 1.59
CA HIS A 8 -22.84 -14.02 1.18
C HIS A 8 -21.35 -14.39 1.02
N TRP A 9 -20.44 -13.43 1.19
CA TRP A 9 -19.00 -13.60 0.99
C TRP A 9 -18.26 -13.96 2.30
N ALA A 10 -18.69 -13.40 3.43
CA ALA A 10 -18.17 -13.76 4.75
C ALA A 10 -18.56 -15.20 5.14
N ASP A 11 -19.83 -15.58 4.90
CA ASP A 11 -20.32 -16.94 5.15
C ASP A 11 -19.61 -18.00 4.29
N ARG A 12 -19.26 -17.66 3.04
CA ARG A 12 -18.55 -18.58 2.14
C ARG A 12 -17.08 -18.78 2.53
N LEU A 13 -16.43 -17.76 3.08
CA LEU A 13 -15.06 -17.87 3.62
C LEU A 13 -15.05 -18.68 4.92
N GLN A 14 -16.05 -18.52 5.79
CA GLN A 14 -16.19 -19.34 7.00
C GLN A 14 -16.31 -20.85 6.68
N GLY A 15 -17.04 -21.23 5.64
CA GLY A 15 -17.16 -22.64 5.22
C GLY A 15 -15.84 -23.27 4.72
N VAL A 16 -14.95 -22.47 4.11
CA VAL A 16 -13.64 -22.92 3.63
C VAL A 16 -12.62 -22.95 4.76
N LEU A 17 -12.66 -21.98 5.68
CA LEU A 17 -11.74 -21.90 6.81
C LEU A 17 -12.05 -22.93 7.92
N HIS A 18 -13.30 -23.38 8.08
CA HIS A 18 -13.67 -24.38 9.10
C HIS A 18 -13.44 -25.84 8.70
N ARG A 19 -13.16 -26.13 7.43
CA ARG A 19 -12.86 -27.50 6.94
C ARG A 19 -11.38 -27.86 7.18
N ARG A 20 -10.90 -27.76 8.42
CA ARG A 20 -9.50 -28.05 8.77
C ARG A 20 -9.32 -29.12 9.84
N ASP A 21 -10.31 -29.97 10.08
CA ASP A 21 -10.13 -31.16 10.89
C ASP A 21 -10.80 -32.38 10.24
N VAL A 22 -10.13 -33.53 10.37
CA VAL A 22 -10.50 -34.87 9.85
C VAL A 22 -10.03 -35.19 8.42
N GLY A 23 -8.95 -36.00 8.32
CA GLY A 23 -8.53 -36.66 7.09
C GLY A 23 -7.18 -37.37 7.18
N ASN A 24 -7.18 -38.55 7.82
CA ASN A 24 -6.09 -39.53 7.90
C ASN A 24 -5.89 -40.27 6.55
N GLY A 25 -4.68 -40.80 6.30
CA GLY A 25 -4.34 -41.76 5.21
C GLY A 25 -2.95 -41.49 4.62
N GLU A 26 -1.87 -42.18 5.00
CA GLU A 26 -1.42 -43.54 4.62
C GLU A 26 -0.35 -43.55 3.50
N ASN A 27 0.61 -44.47 3.63
CA ASN A 27 1.94 -44.58 3.00
C ASN A 27 1.98 -44.78 1.46
N ALA A 28 3.04 -44.27 0.80
CA ALA A 28 4.04 -45.05 0.00
C ALA A 28 4.93 -44.16 -0.91
N PRO A 29 6.18 -44.58 -1.27
CA PRO A 29 7.20 -43.75 -1.93
C PRO A 29 7.41 -44.00 -3.44
N ALA A 30 8.12 -43.05 -4.07
CA ALA A 30 8.83 -43.09 -5.37
C ALA A 30 8.03 -43.34 -6.67
N ASP A 31 7.85 -42.30 -7.51
CA ASP A 31 8.43 -42.25 -8.88
C ASP A 31 8.07 -40.95 -9.63
N GLY A 32 8.95 -40.52 -10.54
CA GLY A 32 8.68 -39.59 -11.66
C GLY A 32 7.74 -38.39 -11.42
N ARG A 33 8.12 -37.42 -10.58
CA ARG A 33 7.31 -36.19 -10.45
C ARG A 33 7.26 -35.47 -11.81
N PRO A 34 6.08 -35.24 -12.41
CA PRO A 34 5.97 -34.31 -13.52
C PRO A 34 6.52 -32.97 -13.01
N VAL A 35 7.38 -32.33 -13.79
CA VAL A 35 7.79 -30.94 -13.54
C VAL A 35 6.51 -30.13 -13.62
N VAL A 36 5.91 -29.84 -12.45
CA VAL A 36 4.74 -28.97 -12.35
C VAL A 36 5.20 -27.66 -12.97
N PRO A 37 4.56 -27.17 -14.04
CA PRO A 37 4.92 -25.89 -14.62
C PRO A 37 4.82 -24.86 -13.50
N VAL A 38 5.97 -24.27 -13.17
CA VAL A 38 6.05 -23.21 -12.16
C VAL A 38 5.25 -22.04 -12.72
N ASP A 39 4.04 -21.86 -12.20
CA ASP A 39 3.16 -20.79 -12.61
C ASP A 39 3.70 -19.48 -12.05
N LYS A 40 4.45 -18.77 -12.91
CA LYS A 40 5.09 -17.49 -12.59
C LYS A 40 4.13 -16.47 -11.97
N ALA A 41 2.83 -16.53 -12.29
CA ALA A 41 1.85 -15.62 -11.72
C ALA A 41 1.55 -15.93 -10.25
N TRP A 42 1.57 -17.20 -9.85
CA TRP A 42 1.43 -17.60 -8.45
C TRP A 42 2.70 -17.36 -7.64
N ASP A 43 3.88 -17.45 -8.26
CA ASP A 43 5.14 -17.07 -7.62
C ASP A 43 5.17 -15.57 -7.33
N GLU A 44 4.74 -14.74 -8.30
CA GLU A 44 4.58 -13.30 -8.06
C GLU A 44 3.58 -13.06 -6.92
N ALA A 45 2.42 -13.72 -6.94
CA ALA A 45 1.42 -13.60 -5.88
C ALA A 45 2.00 -13.96 -4.51
N PHE A 46 2.79 -15.02 -4.41
CA PHE A 46 3.48 -15.42 -3.19
C PHE A 46 4.40 -14.30 -2.69
N LEU A 47 5.28 -13.78 -3.54
CA LEU A 47 6.21 -12.70 -3.17
C LEU A 47 5.48 -11.42 -2.75
N ARG A 48 4.36 -11.10 -3.39
CA ARG A 48 3.53 -9.92 -3.04
C ARG A 48 2.86 -10.09 -1.69
N VAL A 49 2.31 -11.27 -1.39
CA VAL A 49 1.72 -11.56 -0.08
C VAL A 49 2.80 -11.55 1.00
N GLU A 50 3.96 -12.15 0.74
CA GLU A 50 5.09 -12.13 1.69
C GLU A 50 5.51 -10.69 2.01
N SER A 51 5.71 -9.86 0.97
CA SER A 51 6.06 -8.44 1.11
C SER A 51 4.99 -7.67 1.89
N TYR A 52 3.71 -7.97 1.63
CA TYR A 52 2.60 -7.37 2.35
C TYR A 52 2.57 -7.75 3.84
N LEU A 53 2.82 -9.01 4.19
CA LEU A 53 2.90 -9.45 5.59
C LEU A 53 4.13 -8.86 6.31
N ARG A 54 5.27 -8.69 5.62
CA ARG A 54 6.43 -7.96 6.17
C ARG A 54 6.12 -6.51 6.45
N ALA A 55 5.27 -5.86 5.65
CA ALA A 55 4.81 -4.50 5.91
C ALA A 55 3.97 -4.39 7.21
N HIS A 56 3.45 -5.50 7.73
CA HIS A 56 2.85 -5.60 9.07
C HIS A 56 3.87 -6.01 10.16
N HIS A 57 5.17 -5.81 9.91
CA HIS A 57 6.26 -6.11 10.86
C HIS A 57 6.36 -7.59 11.29
N LEU A 58 5.92 -8.53 10.46
CA LEU A 58 6.14 -9.95 10.70
C LEU A 58 7.57 -10.35 10.28
N GLU A 59 8.48 -10.42 11.25
CA GLU A 59 9.90 -10.70 10.98
C GLU A 59 10.26 -12.20 11.04
N SER A 60 9.44 -13.02 11.70
CA SER A 60 9.68 -14.47 11.81
C SER A 60 9.56 -15.14 10.44
N ARG A 61 10.71 -15.52 9.86
CA ARG A 61 10.78 -16.13 8.51
C ARG A 61 9.98 -17.43 8.40
N VAL A 62 9.97 -18.25 9.45
CA VAL A 62 9.22 -19.52 9.49
C VAL A 62 7.72 -19.24 9.45
N LEU A 63 7.24 -18.35 10.32
CA LEU A 63 5.82 -18.04 10.37
C LEU A 63 5.35 -17.29 9.12
N LEU A 64 6.17 -16.38 8.62
CA LEU A 64 5.92 -15.65 7.37
C LEU A 64 5.74 -16.61 6.19
N SER A 65 6.65 -17.56 6.02
CA SER A 65 6.54 -18.56 4.95
C SER A 65 5.30 -19.44 5.10
N ARG A 66 4.97 -19.86 6.33
CA ARG A 66 3.77 -20.66 6.60
C ARG A 66 2.50 -19.87 6.26
N LEU A 67 2.34 -18.67 6.80
CA LEU A 67 1.16 -17.84 6.59
C LEU A 67 0.98 -17.46 5.12
N THR A 68 2.08 -17.14 4.42
CA THR A 68 2.06 -16.88 2.98
C THR A 68 1.56 -18.11 2.21
N GLY A 69 2.08 -19.31 2.53
CA GLY A 69 1.62 -20.56 1.93
C GLY A 69 0.13 -20.83 2.18
N GLU A 70 -0.34 -20.63 3.41
CA GLU A 70 -1.76 -20.81 3.74
C GLU A 70 -2.68 -19.81 3.01
N ILE A 71 -2.24 -18.55 2.87
CA ILE A 71 -2.98 -17.53 2.11
C ILE A 71 -3.03 -17.89 0.63
N ILE A 72 -1.90 -18.33 0.05
CA ILE A 72 -1.84 -18.71 -1.36
C ILE A 72 -2.69 -19.94 -1.65
N GLN A 73 -2.71 -20.92 -0.74
CA GLN A 73 -3.60 -22.08 -0.87
C GLN A 73 -5.07 -21.65 -0.91
N ALA A 74 -5.51 -20.85 0.06
CA ALA A 74 -6.89 -20.33 0.09
C ALA A 74 -7.21 -19.45 -1.13
N ALA A 75 -6.23 -18.70 -1.64
CA ALA A 75 -6.37 -17.90 -2.85
C ALA A 75 -6.52 -18.75 -4.11
N ARG A 76 -5.81 -19.89 -4.21
CA ARG A 76 -5.97 -20.84 -5.32
C ARG A 76 -7.35 -21.46 -5.34
N GLU A 77 -7.84 -21.87 -4.18
CA GLU A 77 -9.21 -22.38 -4.03
C GLU A 77 -10.23 -21.33 -4.48
N LEU A 78 -10.04 -20.07 -4.08
CA LEU A 78 -10.90 -18.96 -4.50
C LEU A 78 -10.79 -18.64 -6.00
N ALA A 79 -9.59 -18.73 -6.58
CA ALA A 79 -9.34 -18.45 -7.99
C ALA A 79 -10.07 -19.44 -8.93
N THR A 80 -10.36 -20.67 -8.47
CA THR A 80 -11.21 -21.60 -9.23
C THR A 80 -12.61 -21.06 -9.51
N GLN A 81 -13.11 -20.17 -8.64
CA GLN A 81 -14.42 -19.53 -8.74
C GLN A 81 -14.35 -18.17 -9.47
N LEU A 82 -13.15 -17.60 -9.61
CA LEU A 82 -12.90 -16.27 -10.18
C LEU A 82 -11.75 -16.35 -11.22
N PRO A 83 -11.90 -17.14 -12.31
CA PRO A 83 -10.80 -17.42 -13.23
C PRO A 83 -10.33 -16.21 -14.04
N ALA A 84 -11.13 -15.14 -14.12
CA ALA A 84 -10.79 -13.92 -14.84
C ALA A 84 -9.91 -12.96 -14.03
N GLU A 85 -9.75 -13.18 -12.72
CA GLU A 85 -8.97 -12.29 -11.87
C GLU A 85 -7.50 -12.72 -11.77
N PRO A 86 -6.55 -11.77 -11.78
CA PRO A 86 -5.13 -12.10 -11.69
C PRO A 86 -4.79 -12.69 -10.31
N PRO A 87 -3.95 -13.75 -10.22
CA PRO A 87 -3.62 -14.44 -8.98
C PRO A 87 -3.17 -13.53 -7.83
N VAL A 88 -2.36 -12.51 -8.14
CA VAL A 88 -1.90 -11.50 -7.15
C VAL A 88 -3.07 -10.78 -6.48
N THR A 89 -4.09 -10.41 -7.26
CA THR A 89 -5.26 -9.68 -6.74
C THR A 89 -6.09 -10.57 -5.83
N VAL A 90 -6.31 -11.84 -6.24
CA VAL A 90 -7.04 -12.82 -5.42
C VAL A 90 -6.27 -13.10 -4.13
N ALA A 91 -4.95 -13.29 -4.19
CA ALA A 91 -4.10 -13.55 -3.04
C ALA A 91 -4.06 -12.40 -2.03
N LEU A 92 -3.86 -11.16 -2.50
CA LEU A 92 -3.90 -9.99 -1.62
C LEU A 92 -5.28 -9.75 -1.02
N ARG A 93 -6.35 -10.06 -1.76
CA ARG A 93 -7.72 -10.01 -1.23
C ARG A 93 -7.91 -10.98 -0.08
N VAL A 94 -7.45 -12.22 -0.22
CA VAL A 94 -7.49 -13.23 0.85
C VAL A 94 -6.64 -12.79 2.05
N ALA A 95 -5.44 -12.26 1.82
CA ALA A 95 -4.60 -11.73 2.89
C ALA A 95 -5.28 -10.59 3.66
N HIS A 96 -5.87 -9.63 2.95
CA HIS A 96 -6.65 -8.53 3.53
C HIS A 96 -7.86 -9.04 4.33
N ALA A 97 -8.58 -10.03 3.81
CA ALA A 97 -9.74 -10.62 4.47
C ALA A 97 -9.34 -11.27 5.79
N ARG A 98 -8.31 -12.14 5.78
CA ARG A 98 -7.82 -12.84 6.98
C ARG A 98 -7.39 -11.89 8.09
N ILE A 99 -6.61 -10.86 7.76
CA ILE A 99 -6.22 -9.84 8.75
C ILE A 99 -7.45 -9.11 9.30
N GLY A 100 -8.40 -8.79 8.43
CA GLY A 100 -9.63 -8.12 8.83
C GLY A 100 -10.54 -8.94 9.74
N GLU A 101 -10.69 -10.23 9.45
CA GLU A 101 -11.44 -11.18 10.27
C GLU A 101 -10.78 -11.34 11.64
N TRP A 102 -9.47 -11.55 11.66
CA TRP A 102 -8.71 -11.65 12.91
C TRP A 102 -8.74 -10.35 13.73
N LEU A 103 -8.68 -9.17 13.10
CA LEU A 103 -8.84 -7.91 13.82
C LEU A 103 -10.25 -7.72 14.39
N GLN A 104 -11.29 -8.23 13.71
CA GLN A 104 -12.66 -8.19 14.23
C GLN A 104 -12.82 -9.06 15.48
N THR A 105 -12.17 -10.22 15.56
CA THR A 105 -12.20 -11.05 16.77
C THR A 105 -11.47 -10.41 17.94
N LEU A 106 -10.47 -9.57 17.69
CA LEU A 106 -9.70 -8.91 18.73
C LEU A 106 -10.34 -7.62 19.25
N LEU A 107 -10.71 -6.73 18.34
CA LEU A 107 -11.03 -5.35 18.69
C LEU A 107 -12.46 -5.14 19.17
N HIS A 108 -13.33 -6.14 18.96
CA HIS A 108 -14.77 -6.14 19.23
C HIS A 108 -15.49 -4.90 18.64
N ASP A 109 -16.79 -5.00 18.37
CA ASP A 109 -17.62 -3.88 17.86
C ASP A 109 -17.08 -3.15 16.61
N GLY A 110 -17.08 -3.83 15.47
CA GLY A 110 -16.83 -3.18 14.20
C GLY A 110 -16.87 -4.12 13.01
N ASN A 111 -16.82 -3.53 11.82
CA ASN A 111 -16.92 -4.26 10.56
C ASN A 111 -15.71 -3.91 9.70
N TRP A 112 -15.00 -4.91 9.17
CA TRP A 112 -13.85 -4.68 8.29
C TRP A 112 -14.21 -3.92 7.00
N ALA A 113 -15.48 -3.92 6.60
CA ALA A 113 -15.97 -3.08 5.50
C ALA A 113 -15.98 -1.57 5.84
N ASP A 114 -15.99 -1.19 7.12
CA ASP A 114 -15.88 0.20 7.57
C ASP A 114 -14.42 0.67 7.52
N GLU A 115 -14.18 1.77 6.82
CA GLU A 115 -12.86 2.38 6.69
C GLU A 115 -12.30 2.85 8.03
N ARG A 116 -13.14 3.38 8.92
CA ARG A 116 -12.72 3.81 10.26
C ARG A 116 -12.24 2.64 11.09
N PHE A 117 -12.97 1.53 11.04
CA PHE A 117 -12.55 0.29 11.69
C PHE A 117 -11.22 -0.23 11.14
N ARG A 118 -11.03 -0.24 9.81
CA ARG A 118 -9.75 -0.63 9.19
C ARG A 118 -8.59 0.25 9.65
N ALA A 119 -8.80 1.57 9.68
CA ALA A 119 -7.80 2.52 10.15
C ALA A 119 -7.44 2.28 11.63
N ARG A 120 -8.46 2.13 12.50
CA ARG A 120 -8.29 1.77 13.91
C ARG A 120 -7.53 0.46 14.08
N GLY A 121 -7.89 -0.57 13.32
CA GLY A 121 -7.25 -1.88 13.40
C GLY A 121 -5.77 -1.87 13.01
N ARG A 122 -5.41 -1.12 11.96
CA ARG A 122 -4.01 -0.93 11.56
C ARG A 122 -3.23 -0.14 12.61
N LEU A 123 -3.83 0.92 13.17
CA LEU A 123 -3.21 1.67 14.26
C LEU A 123 -2.98 0.79 15.50
N ALA A 124 -3.95 -0.06 15.85
CA ALA A 124 -3.84 -1.01 16.95
C ALA A 124 -2.69 -2.00 16.75
N LEU A 125 -2.49 -2.49 15.53
CA LEU A 125 -1.34 -3.35 15.21
C LEU A 125 -0.01 -2.62 15.37
N LEU A 126 0.08 -1.38 14.89
CA LEU A 126 1.29 -0.56 15.02
C LEU A 126 1.60 -0.25 16.48
N MET A 127 0.60 0.13 17.27
CA MET A 127 0.78 0.50 18.68
C MET A 127 1.04 -0.68 19.62
N SER A 128 0.49 -1.85 19.31
CA SER A 128 0.65 -3.04 20.14
C SER A 128 2.00 -3.74 19.94
N GLU A 129 2.67 -3.48 18.82
CA GLU A 129 3.90 -4.16 18.40
C GLU A 129 3.76 -5.70 18.45
N LEU A 130 2.54 -6.21 18.32
CA LEU A 130 2.19 -7.63 18.45
C LEU A 130 3.00 -8.51 17.48
N PRO A 131 3.13 -8.16 16.18
CA PRO A 131 3.88 -8.99 15.23
C PRO A 131 5.37 -9.16 15.58
N GLN A 132 5.94 -8.22 16.35
CA GLN A 132 7.34 -8.24 16.77
C GLN A 132 7.54 -9.01 18.07
N HIS A 133 6.65 -8.80 19.05
CA HIS A 133 6.80 -9.36 20.40
C HIS A 133 6.18 -10.75 20.58
N CYS A 134 5.08 -11.04 19.87
CA CYS A 134 4.38 -12.32 19.90
C CYS A 134 3.97 -12.73 18.48
N PRO A 135 4.93 -12.98 17.57
CA PRO A 135 4.64 -13.33 16.18
C PRO A 135 3.70 -14.53 16.07
N GLU A 136 3.87 -15.55 16.92
CA GLU A 136 3.04 -16.76 16.96
C GLU A 136 1.55 -16.51 17.25
N ARG A 137 1.20 -15.33 17.78
CA ARG A 137 -0.19 -14.90 18.01
C ARG A 137 -0.79 -14.12 16.84
N PHE A 138 0.04 -13.69 15.88
CA PHE A 138 -0.42 -13.00 14.69
C PHE A 138 -1.21 -13.94 13.78
N LEU A 139 -2.47 -13.60 13.48
CA LEU A 139 -3.43 -14.43 12.73
C LEU A 139 -3.74 -15.80 13.37
N ALA A 140 -3.38 -16.00 14.64
CA ALA A 140 -3.76 -17.19 15.39
C ALA A 140 -5.21 -17.08 15.89
N ALA A 141 -5.87 -18.23 16.07
CA ALA A 141 -7.21 -18.29 16.66
C ALA A 141 -7.20 -17.95 18.16
N GLU A 142 -6.07 -18.17 18.83
CA GLU A 142 -5.93 -17.93 20.27
C GLU A 142 -5.67 -16.45 20.56
N PRO A 143 -6.33 -15.86 21.57
CA PRO A 143 -6.16 -14.44 21.87
C PRO A 143 -4.73 -14.12 22.32
N PRO A 144 -4.24 -12.89 22.05
CA PRO A 144 -2.93 -12.45 22.51
C PRO A 144 -2.90 -12.35 24.04
N PRO A 145 -1.70 -12.46 24.65
CA PRO A 145 -1.51 -12.28 26.08
C PRO A 145 -2.11 -10.96 26.57
N ALA A 146 -2.64 -10.95 27.80
CA ALA A 146 -3.27 -9.78 28.42
C ALA A 146 -2.51 -8.44 28.25
N PRO A 147 -1.17 -8.33 28.43
CA PRO A 147 -0.48 -7.06 28.26
C PRO A 147 -0.54 -6.52 26.83
N ILE A 148 -0.52 -7.40 25.82
CA ILE A 148 -0.62 -7.02 24.41
C ILE A 148 -2.06 -6.70 24.05
N ALA A 149 -3.03 -7.46 24.57
CA ALA A 149 -4.45 -7.19 24.39
C ALA A 149 -4.84 -5.79 24.91
N GLN A 150 -4.27 -5.37 26.06
CA GLN A 150 -4.48 -4.02 26.59
C GLN A 150 -3.89 -2.92 25.69
N ARG A 151 -2.71 -3.14 25.10
CA ARG A 151 -2.12 -2.20 24.11
C ARG A 151 -2.92 -2.15 22.82
N LEU A 152 -3.52 -3.27 22.42
CA LEU A 152 -4.45 -3.31 21.27
C LEU A 152 -5.72 -2.49 21.56
N ALA A 153 -6.24 -2.59 22.78
CA ALA A 153 -7.42 -1.85 23.22
C ALA A 153 -7.16 -0.34 23.41
N SER A 154 -5.94 0.04 23.79
CA SER A 154 -5.57 1.45 23.98
C SER A 154 -5.44 2.23 22.68
N ALA A 155 -5.39 1.57 21.52
CA ALA A 155 -5.47 2.19 20.20
C ALA A 155 -6.91 2.62 19.84
N SER A 156 -7.64 3.16 20.82
CA SER A 156 -8.93 3.79 20.60
C SER A 156 -8.69 5.17 19.97
N LEU A 157 -9.07 5.30 18.70
CA LEU A 157 -9.32 6.61 18.11
C LEU A 157 -10.57 7.15 18.81
N LEU A 158 -10.37 7.88 19.91
CA LEU A 158 -11.40 8.74 20.46
C LEU A 158 -11.95 9.56 19.30
N PRO A 159 -13.28 9.62 19.09
CA PRO A 159 -13.84 10.52 18.10
C PRO A 159 -13.33 11.90 18.45
N ALA A 160 -12.45 12.45 17.60
CA ALA A 160 -11.93 13.78 17.78
C ALA A 160 -13.15 14.71 17.93
N PRO A 161 -13.15 15.63 18.91
CA PRO A 161 -14.26 16.57 19.08
C PRO A 161 -14.56 17.21 17.73
N GLU A 162 -15.84 17.36 17.37
CA GLU A 162 -16.22 17.85 16.05
C GLU A 162 -15.41 19.09 15.70
N LEU A 163 -14.51 18.95 14.74
CA LEU A 163 -13.68 20.03 14.25
C LEU A 163 -14.61 20.98 13.51
N ARG A 164 -15.18 21.94 14.25
CA ARG A 164 -15.93 23.03 13.66
C ARG A 164 -14.98 23.75 12.72
N PRO A 165 -15.28 23.82 11.41
CA PRO A 165 -14.46 24.58 10.49
C PRO A 165 -14.50 26.04 10.94
N THR A 166 -13.40 26.50 11.53
CA THR A 166 -13.23 27.91 11.85
C THR A 166 -13.05 28.63 10.52
N PRO A 167 -13.85 29.67 10.21
CA PRO A 167 -13.61 30.47 9.02
C PRO A 167 -12.25 31.14 9.16
N MET A 168 -11.26 30.67 8.40
CA MET A 168 -10.01 31.40 8.19
C MET A 168 -10.28 32.43 7.09
N PRO A 169 -10.32 33.73 7.40
CA PRO A 169 -10.36 34.74 6.35
C PRO A 169 -9.05 34.63 5.54
N PRO A 170 -9.09 34.80 4.21
CA PRO A 170 -7.89 34.81 3.40
C PRO A 170 -6.99 35.95 3.87
N ALA A 171 -5.85 35.61 4.49
CA ALA A 171 -4.78 36.55 4.72
C ALA A 171 -4.13 36.87 3.38
N MET A 172 -4.04 38.15 3.04
CA MET A 172 -3.29 38.58 1.86
C MET A 172 -1.83 38.22 2.11
N LEU A 173 -1.29 37.30 1.31
CA LEU A 173 0.12 36.97 1.36
C LEU A 173 0.90 38.19 0.85
N GLU A 174 1.53 38.92 1.76
CA GLU A 174 2.48 39.99 1.42
C GLU A 174 3.72 39.35 0.79
N PHE A 175 3.70 39.22 -0.53
CA PHE A 175 4.86 38.78 -1.29
C PHE A 175 5.73 40.00 -1.62
N PRO A 176 6.98 40.08 -1.13
CA PRO A 176 7.91 41.17 -1.47
C PRO A 176 8.43 41.11 -2.93
N LEU A 177 7.84 40.28 -3.78
CA LEU A 177 8.24 40.10 -5.18
C LEU A 177 7.92 41.34 -6.04
N ALA A 178 6.94 42.15 -5.65
CA ALA A 178 6.58 43.37 -6.37
C ALA A 178 7.69 44.43 -6.31
N GLU A 179 8.31 44.61 -5.14
CA GLU A 179 9.37 45.62 -4.93
C GLU A 179 10.67 45.23 -5.65
N MET A 180 11.01 43.93 -5.66
CA MET A 180 12.20 43.43 -6.37
C MET A 180 12.07 43.51 -7.90
N ALA A 181 10.84 43.54 -8.43
CA ALA A 181 10.60 43.69 -9.85
C ALA A 181 10.83 45.13 -10.30
N GLU A 182 10.44 46.15 -9.52
CA GLU A 182 10.63 47.55 -9.89
C GLU A 182 12.11 47.96 -9.94
N GLU A 183 12.92 47.46 -9.02
CA GLU A 183 14.34 47.86 -8.89
C GLU A 183 15.22 47.39 -10.07
N LYS A 184 14.86 46.29 -10.75
CA LYS A 184 15.64 45.74 -11.87
C LYS A 184 15.35 46.39 -13.23
N TRP A 185 14.20 47.04 -13.41
CA TRP A 185 13.82 47.57 -14.72
C TRP A 185 14.44 48.94 -15.00
N VAL A 186 14.78 49.71 -13.97
CA VAL A 186 15.36 51.06 -14.12
C VAL A 186 16.81 51.01 -14.65
N THR A 187 17.52 49.90 -14.45
CA THR A 187 18.94 49.76 -14.83
C THR A 187 19.16 49.30 -16.28
N PHE A 188 18.09 49.02 -17.04
CA PHE A 188 18.19 48.63 -18.45
C PHE A 188 18.48 49.86 -19.33
N SER A 189 19.69 50.41 -19.19
CA SER A 189 20.11 51.56 -19.98
C SER A 189 20.17 51.19 -21.46
N ARG A 190 19.55 52.04 -22.30
CA ARG A 190 19.49 51.91 -23.77
C ARG A 190 20.89 51.69 -24.39
N SER A 191 21.94 52.20 -23.75
CA SER A 191 23.35 52.03 -24.13
C SER A 191 23.80 50.57 -24.16
N THR A 192 23.51 49.79 -23.11
CA THR A 192 23.93 48.38 -23.02
C THR A 192 23.23 47.53 -24.07
N PHE A 193 21.94 47.79 -24.31
CA PHE A 193 21.17 47.10 -25.35
C PHE A 193 21.72 47.40 -26.75
N THR A 194 22.03 48.67 -27.06
CA THR A 194 22.59 49.04 -28.37
C THR A 194 23.97 48.42 -28.62
N ARG A 195 24.82 48.32 -27.59
CA ARG A 195 26.15 47.68 -27.72
C ARG A 195 26.04 46.18 -27.95
N SER A 196 25.14 45.51 -27.24
CA SER A 196 24.87 44.08 -27.44
C SER A 196 24.32 43.81 -28.85
N ALA A 197 23.33 44.59 -29.30
CA ALA A 197 22.80 44.48 -30.65
C ALA A 197 23.87 44.69 -31.73
N ALA A 198 24.73 45.70 -31.57
CA ALA A 198 25.85 45.94 -32.48
C ALA A 198 26.85 44.77 -32.52
N SER A 199 27.16 44.15 -31.39
CA SER A 199 28.04 42.97 -31.35
C SER A 199 27.44 41.78 -32.10
N TRP A 200 26.12 41.56 -32.00
CA TRP A 200 25.44 40.49 -32.73
C TRP A 200 25.43 40.74 -34.23
N VAL A 201 25.15 41.97 -34.66
CA VAL A 201 25.21 42.34 -36.08
C VAL A 201 26.62 42.15 -36.64
N LEU A 202 27.65 42.56 -35.89
CA LEU A 202 29.04 42.36 -36.29
C LEU A 202 29.37 40.87 -36.42
N PHE A 203 28.98 40.06 -35.44
CA PHE A 203 29.24 38.62 -35.43
C PHE A 203 28.56 37.90 -36.61
N ILE A 204 27.29 38.20 -36.88
CA ILE A 204 26.54 37.65 -38.01
C ILE A 204 27.16 38.10 -39.34
N GLY A 205 27.58 39.36 -39.44
CA GLY A 205 28.26 39.88 -40.63
C GLY A 205 29.56 39.14 -40.92
N LEU A 206 30.38 38.90 -39.89
CA LEU A 206 31.66 38.19 -40.01
C LEU A 206 31.46 36.74 -40.44
N LEU A 207 30.45 36.06 -39.89
CA LEU A 207 30.04 34.72 -40.33
C LEU A 207 29.58 34.70 -41.78
N GLY A 208 28.79 35.70 -42.21
CA GLY A 208 28.32 35.82 -43.59
C GLY A 208 29.46 36.00 -44.59
N VAL A 209 30.44 36.86 -44.25
CA VAL A 209 31.64 37.08 -45.08
C VAL A 209 32.49 35.81 -45.16
N ALA A 210 32.74 35.14 -44.03
CA ALA A 210 33.49 33.89 -44.01
C ALA A 210 32.83 32.80 -44.85
N TRP A 211 31.50 32.67 -44.76
CA TRP A 211 30.72 31.73 -45.58
C TRP A 211 30.79 32.04 -47.07
N PHE A 212 30.72 33.32 -47.46
CA PHE A 212 30.86 33.72 -48.85
C PHE A 212 32.27 33.47 -49.40
N ALA A 213 33.31 33.69 -48.59
CA ALA A 213 34.70 33.48 -48.98
C ALA A 213 35.11 31.99 -49.08
N THR A 214 34.36 31.08 -48.44
CA THR A 214 34.64 29.64 -48.43
C THR A 214 33.75 28.83 -49.38
N ARG A 215 32.87 29.50 -50.13
CA ARG A 215 32.02 28.93 -51.18
C ARG A 215 32.55 29.29 -52.56
#